data_AF-A0AAD6TYI9-F1
#
_entry.id   AF-A0AAD6TYI9-F1
#
_cell.length_a   1.000
_cell.length_b   1.000
_cell.length_c   1.000
_cell.angle_alpha   90.00
_cell.angle_beta   90.00
_cell.angle_gamma   90.00
#
_symmetry.space_group_name_H-M   'P 1'
#
loop_
_entity.id
_entity.type
_entity.pdbx_description
1 polymer ?
#
loop_
_entity_poly.entity_id
_entity_poly.type
_entity_poly.pdbx_seq_one_letter_code
_entity_poly.pdbx_strand_id
1 'polypeptide(L)'
;MQGSSGTFPLPLTFHDAIGFSPALARQKKIGGSGAGQKWIYHGTLHIETLFPANNGIDDIVDVQRPSALAHEVSFGDFIQFAGRKTASITSPPDLVPDPLNPVDQIIERMNDAGFSPNEIVDLLVSHTVAAQDHVDETIPGTSFDSTPGTFDAQFFVETLLVGTGFPGNGSNLGTRPSLATFVRPASGSPSSLTTTR
;
A
#
# COMPACT_ATOMS: atom_id res chain seq x y z
N MET A 1 6.19 26.57 -13.53
CA MET A 1 6.43 25.12 -13.59
C MET A 1 5.62 24.50 -12.46
N GLN A 2 4.46 23.97 -12.79
CA GLN A 2 3.49 23.42 -11.84
C GLN A 2 3.94 21.99 -11.55
N GLY A 3 4.42 21.72 -10.33
CA GLY A 3 4.82 20.39 -9.91
C GLY A 3 3.62 19.47 -10.03
N SER A 4 3.73 18.45 -10.88
CA SER A 4 2.72 17.41 -11.02
C SER A 4 2.49 16.79 -9.65
N SER A 5 1.24 16.77 -9.20
CA SER A 5 0.75 15.91 -8.13
C SER A 5 1.30 14.50 -8.40
N GLY A 6 2.25 14.06 -7.57
CA GLY A 6 2.96 12.80 -7.74
C GLY A 6 2.05 11.64 -7.37
N THR A 7 1.04 11.37 -8.20
CA THR A 7 0.19 10.21 -8.03
C THR A 7 0.97 8.98 -8.46
N PHE A 8 1.60 8.30 -7.51
CA PHE A 8 2.27 7.02 -7.74
C PHE A 8 1.20 5.93 -7.91
N PRO A 9 1.01 5.33 -9.11
CA PRO A 9 -0.10 4.40 -9.36
C PRO A 9 0.17 2.98 -8.83
N LEU A 10 1.39 2.69 -8.40
CA LEU A 10 1.83 1.35 -7.97
C LEU A 10 1.08 0.78 -6.76
N PRO A 11 0.70 1.56 -5.72
CA PRO A 11 -0.04 1.04 -4.57
C PRO A 11 -1.37 0.39 -4.97
N LEU A 12 -2.04 0.87 -6.03
CA LEU A 12 -3.36 0.40 -6.39
C LEU A 12 -3.39 -1.10 -6.77
N THR A 13 -2.34 -1.59 -7.43
CA THR A 13 -2.22 -3.00 -7.82
C THR A 13 -2.13 -3.94 -6.61
N PHE A 14 -1.40 -3.51 -5.56
CA PHE A 14 -1.27 -4.26 -4.32
C PHE A 14 -2.59 -4.26 -3.53
N HIS A 15 -3.20 -3.08 -3.35
CA HIS A 15 -4.46 -2.95 -2.61
C HIS A 15 -5.61 -3.73 -3.28
N ASP A 16 -5.56 -3.90 -4.61
CA ASP A 16 -6.43 -4.82 -5.35
C ASP A 16 -6.09 -6.29 -5.15
N ALA A 17 -4.84 -6.66 -5.38
CA ALA A 17 -4.44 -8.05 -5.32
C ALA A 17 -4.55 -8.65 -3.91
N ILE A 18 -4.30 -7.87 -2.85
CA ILE A 18 -4.20 -8.38 -1.47
C ILE A 18 -5.57 -8.57 -0.80
N GLY A 19 -6.68 -8.11 -1.38
CA GLY A 19 -8.04 -8.26 -0.86
C GLY A 19 -8.62 -9.68 -0.94
N PHE A 20 -7.85 -10.71 -0.55
CA PHE A 20 -8.32 -12.10 -0.46
C PHE A 20 -7.74 -12.90 0.72
N SER A 21 -8.53 -13.85 1.22
CA SER A 21 -8.18 -14.71 2.35
C SER A 21 -8.69 -16.15 2.13
N PRO A 22 -7.78 -17.09 1.82
CA PRO A 22 -8.06 -18.52 1.85
C PRO A 22 -8.51 -19.02 3.23
N ALA A 23 -8.01 -18.46 4.34
CA ALA A 23 -8.46 -18.82 5.68
C ALA A 23 -9.94 -18.49 5.91
N LEU A 24 -10.40 -17.30 5.52
CA LEU A 24 -11.82 -16.94 5.60
C LEU A 24 -12.67 -17.84 4.70
N ALA A 25 -12.21 -18.13 3.49
CA ALA A 25 -12.90 -19.04 2.58
C ALA A 25 -13.05 -20.46 3.19
N ARG A 26 -12.00 -20.99 3.83
CA ARG A 26 -12.07 -22.28 4.56
C ARG A 26 -13.09 -22.27 5.71
N GLN A 27 -13.31 -21.12 6.34
CA GLN A 27 -14.33 -20.91 7.36
C GLN A 27 -15.74 -20.69 6.79
N LYS A 28 -15.92 -20.81 5.46
CA LYS A 28 -17.17 -20.48 4.75
C LYS A 28 -17.62 -19.02 4.94
N LYS A 29 -16.68 -18.13 5.23
CA LYS A 29 -16.89 -16.67 5.26
C LYS A 29 -16.54 -16.08 3.89
N ILE A 30 -17.04 -14.87 3.61
CA ILE A 30 -16.60 -14.10 2.45
C ILE A 30 -15.12 -13.80 2.65
N GLY A 31 -14.28 -14.31 1.74
CA GLY A 31 -12.82 -14.15 1.81
C GLY A 31 -12.26 -13.08 0.89
N GLY A 32 -13.10 -12.36 0.14
CA GLY A 32 -12.65 -11.46 -0.92
C GLY A 32 -12.23 -12.20 -2.19
N SER A 33 -12.08 -11.48 -3.30
CA SER A 33 -11.73 -12.03 -4.62
C SER A 33 -10.30 -11.74 -5.06
N GLY A 34 -9.58 -10.88 -4.33
CA GLY A 34 -8.30 -10.31 -4.77
C GLY A 34 -8.48 -9.54 -6.07
N ALA A 35 -7.47 -9.64 -6.95
CA ALA A 35 -7.31 -8.92 -8.22
C ALA A 35 -8.55 -8.93 -9.14
N GLY A 36 -9.52 -8.07 -8.88
CA GLY A 36 -10.83 -8.13 -9.48
C GLY A 36 -11.73 -6.93 -9.22
N GLN A 37 -11.44 -6.09 -8.22
CA GLN A 37 -12.20 -4.91 -7.77
C GLN A 37 -13.67 -4.71 -8.14
N LYS A 38 -14.47 -4.53 -7.09
CA LYS A 38 -15.82 -3.99 -7.16
C LYS A 38 -15.90 -2.48 -6.86
N TRP A 39 -14.78 -1.81 -6.56
CA TRP A 39 -14.70 -0.38 -6.21
C TRP A 39 -15.45 0.55 -7.17
N ILE A 40 -15.58 0.13 -8.44
CA ILE A 40 -15.99 1.01 -9.54
C ILE A 40 -17.32 0.57 -10.17
N TYR A 41 -17.97 -0.49 -9.67
CA TYR A 41 -19.16 -1.04 -10.33
C TYR A 41 -20.50 -0.49 -9.85
N HIS A 42 -20.57 0.13 -8.67
CA HIS A 42 -21.81 0.75 -8.16
C HIS A 42 -21.53 2.21 -7.85
N GLY A 43 -21.88 3.08 -8.82
CA GLY A 43 -21.53 4.50 -8.92
C GLY A 43 -21.97 5.43 -7.78
N THR A 44 -21.75 5.07 -6.52
CA THR A 44 -21.92 5.96 -5.36
C THR A 44 -21.36 5.43 -4.04
N LEU A 45 -20.77 4.23 -3.94
CA LEU A 45 -20.24 3.72 -2.66
C LEU A 45 -18.89 3.02 -2.82
N HIS A 46 -17.81 3.74 -2.53
CA HIS A 46 -16.45 3.21 -2.44
C HIS A 46 -16.22 2.51 -1.10
N ILE A 47 -16.93 1.39 -0.85
CA ILE A 47 -16.90 0.71 0.46
C ILE A 47 -15.47 0.40 0.91
N GLU A 48 -14.61 0.01 -0.01
CA GLU A 48 -13.25 -0.41 0.33
C GLU A 48 -12.29 0.77 0.47
N THR A 49 -12.50 1.91 -0.19
CA THR A 49 -11.64 3.10 0.03
C THR A 49 -11.93 3.78 1.37
N LEU A 50 -13.07 3.44 2.01
CA LEU A 50 -13.38 3.85 3.38
C LEU A 50 -12.63 3.03 4.44
N PHE A 51 -11.93 1.96 4.07
CA PHE A 51 -11.12 1.22 5.02
C PHE A 51 -9.88 2.05 5.38
N PRO A 52 -9.50 2.14 6.67
CA PRO A 52 -8.36 2.97 7.09
C PRO A 52 -7.07 2.70 6.31
N ALA A 53 -6.76 1.42 6.06
CA ALA A 53 -5.57 1.02 5.30
C ALA A 53 -5.61 1.41 3.80
N ASN A 54 -6.77 1.82 3.28
CA ASN A 54 -6.98 2.23 1.90
C ASN A 54 -7.10 3.76 1.73
N ASN A 55 -6.83 4.55 2.77
CA ASN A 55 -6.95 6.01 2.70
C ASN A 55 -6.04 6.60 1.61
N GLY A 56 -6.59 7.44 0.73
CA GLY A 56 -5.87 8.10 -0.39
C GLY A 56 -5.84 7.35 -1.72
N ILE A 57 -6.42 6.14 -1.83
CA ILE A 57 -6.50 5.44 -3.13
C ILE A 57 -7.70 5.92 -3.97
N ASP A 58 -8.64 6.64 -3.37
CA ASP A 58 -9.84 7.19 -4.01
C ASP A 58 -9.50 8.22 -5.10
N ASP A 59 -8.51 9.08 -4.89
CA ASP A 59 -8.02 10.02 -5.89
C ASP A 59 -7.53 9.29 -7.17
N ILE A 60 -6.79 8.20 -7.00
CA ILE A 60 -6.29 7.38 -8.11
C ILE A 60 -7.45 6.71 -8.85
N VAL A 61 -8.40 6.15 -8.09
CA VAL A 61 -9.59 5.47 -8.64
C VAL A 61 -10.43 6.45 -9.46
N ASP A 62 -10.58 7.68 -8.98
CA ASP A 62 -11.37 8.71 -9.64
C ASP A 62 -10.76 9.18 -10.96
N VAL A 63 -9.43 9.23 -11.05
CA VAL A 63 -8.71 9.51 -12.30
C VAL A 63 -8.79 8.34 -13.30
N GLN A 64 -8.73 7.09 -12.83
CA GLN A 64 -8.67 5.91 -13.70
C GLN A 64 -10.05 5.46 -14.23
N ARG A 65 -11.13 5.68 -13.47
CA ARG A 65 -12.48 5.23 -13.80
C ARG A 65 -12.95 5.64 -15.20
N PRO A 66 -12.86 6.91 -15.63
CA PRO A 66 -13.36 7.32 -16.95
C PRO A 66 -12.66 6.57 -18.09
N SER A 67 -11.37 6.29 -17.95
CA SER A 67 -10.57 5.58 -18.95
C SER A 67 -10.99 4.13 -19.08
N ALA A 68 -11.15 3.40 -17.97
CA ALA A 68 -11.61 2.01 -18.00
C ALA A 68 -13.01 1.89 -18.63
N LEU A 69 -13.93 2.82 -18.31
CA LEU A 69 -15.27 2.87 -18.91
C LEU A 69 -15.23 3.21 -20.40
N ALA A 70 -14.41 4.18 -20.81
CA ALA A 70 -14.29 4.59 -22.22
C ALA A 70 -13.70 3.49 -23.11
N HIS A 71 -12.87 2.62 -22.54
CA HIS A 71 -12.23 1.52 -23.25
C HIS A 71 -12.94 0.17 -23.10
N GLU A 72 -14.08 0.12 -22.42
CA GLU A 72 -14.88 -1.10 -22.20
C GLU A 72 -14.08 -2.27 -21.58
N VAL A 73 -13.05 -1.95 -20.79
CA VAL A 73 -12.23 -2.94 -20.09
C VAL A 73 -12.71 -3.09 -18.65
N SER A 74 -12.63 -4.31 -18.10
CA SER A 74 -12.91 -4.53 -16.69
C SER A 74 -11.88 -3.84 -15.80
N PHE A 75 -12.27 -3.41 -14.60
CA PHE A 75 -11.37 -2.67 -13.71
C PHE A 75 -10.17 -3.48 -13.22
N GLY A 76 -10.37 -4.77 -12.92
CA GLY A 76 -9.25 -5.66 -12.63
C GLY A 76 -8.27 -5.77 -13.81
N ASP A 77 -8.77 -5.69 -15.05
CA ASP A 77 -7.92 -5.68 -16.24
C ASP A 77 -7.27 -4.31 -16.47
N PHE A 78 -7.95 -3.20 -16.17
CA PHE A 78 -7.36 -1.87 -16.26
C PHE A 78 -6.22 -1.67 -15.25
N ILE A 79 -6.37 -2.21 -14.03
CA ILE A 79 -5.36 -2.10 -12.95
C ILE A 79 -4.16 -3.01 -13.22
N GLN A 80 -4.40 -4.26 -13.61
CA GLN A 80 -3.34 -5.29 -13.71
C GLN A 80 -2.84 -5.53 -15.14
N PHE A 81 -3.64 -5.14 -16.16
CA PHE A 81 -3.44 -5.51 -17.56
C PHE A 81 -3.23 -7.02 -17.77
N ALA A 82 -4.03 -7.83 -17.08
CA ALA A 82 -3.85 -9.28 -16.93
C ALA A 82 -5.06 -10.12 -17.35
N GLY A 83 -6.03 -9.54 -18.08
CA GLY A 83 -7.26 -10.19 -18.54
C GLY A 83 -8.25 -10.52 -17.42
N ARG A 84 -8.22 -9.79 -16.30
CA ARG A 84 -9.01 -10.08 -15.10
C ARG A 84 -10.44 -9.56 -15.22
N LYS A 85 -11.43 -10.44 -15.02
CA LYS A 85 -12.84 -10.06 -14.93
C LYS A 85 -13.11 -9.25 -13.66
N THR A 86 -14.12 -8.39 -13.72
CA THR A 86 -14.64 -7.67 -12.54
C THR A 86 -15.13 -8.67 -11.48
N ALA A 87 -14.75 -8.40 -10.23
CA ALA A 87 -15.16 -9.11 -9.04
C ALA A 87 -16.65 -8.92 -8.80
N SER A 88 -17.30 -10.00 -8.38
CA SER A 88 -18.73 -9.98 -8.05
C SER A 88 -19.00 -9.64 -6.57
N ILE A 89 -17.96 -9.64 -5.72
CA ILE A 89 -18.05 -9.39 -4.28
C ILE A 89 -17.02 -8.35 -3.84
N THR A 90 -17.38 -7.54 -2.83
CA THR A 90 -16.48 -6.59 -2.15
C THR A 90 -15.55 -7.35 -1.21
N SER A 91 -14.28 -6.93 -1.11
CA SER A 91 -13.35 -7.48 -0.12
C SER A 91 -13.84 -7.18 1.30
N PRO A 92 -13.75 -8.14 2.24
CA PRO A 92 -13.88 -7.85 3.67
C PRO A 92 -12.91 -6.74 4.12
N PRO A 93 -13.25 -5.99 5.19
CA PRO A 93 -12.30 -5.07 5.83
C PRO A 93 -11.09 -5.82 6.39
N ASP A 94 -10.03 -5.08 6.69
CA ASP A 94 -8.80 -5.54 7.36
C ASP A 94 -7.98 -6.61 6.60
N LEU A 95 -8.20 -6.73 5.29
CA LEU A 95 -7.40 -7.60 4.42
C LEU A 95 -6.20 -6.89 3.77
N VAL A 96 -6.07 -5.57 3.94
CA VAL A 96 -4.91 -4.78 3.52
C VAL A 96 -4.07 -4.46 4.76
N PRO A 97 -2.75 -4.73 4.78
CA PRO A 97 -1.90 -4.40 5.91
C PRO A 97 -1.84 -2.89 6.18
N ASP A 98 -1.98 -2.49 7.45
CA ASP A 98 -1.85 -1.11 7.90
C ASP A 98 -0.42 -0.85 8.44
N PRO A 99 0.21 0.31 8.19
CA PRO A 99 1.53 0.65 8.72
C PRO A 99 1.66 0.59 10.26
N LEU A 100 0.54 0.68 10.98
CA LEU A 100 0.43 0.57 12.43
C LEU A 100 0.31 -0.87 12.92
N ASN A 101 0.05 -1.84 12.04
CA ASN A 101 -0.05 -3.23 12.44
C ASN A 101 1.32 -3.75 12.94
N PRO A 102 1.34 -4.58 14.00
CA PRO A 102 2.55 -5.31 14.39
C PRO A 102 3.10 -6.15 13.23
N VAL A 103 4.42 -6.29 13.16
CA VAL A 103 5.11 -7.05 12.09
C VAL A 103 4.58 -8.48 11.99
N ASP A 104 4.36 -9.15 13.12
CA ASP A 104 3.84 -10.53 13.14
C ASP A 104 2.45 -10.61 12.49
N GLN A 105 1.57 -9.61 12.73
CA GLN A 105 0.25 -9.55 12.10
C GLN A 105 0.36 -9.34 10.59
N ILE A 106 1.30 -8.50 10.14
CA ILE A 106 1.55 -8.28 8.70
C ILE A 106 2.03 -9.57 8.05
N ILE A 107 2.99 -10.27 8.67
CA ILE A 107 3.51 -11.54 8.16
C ILE A 107 2.42 -12.60 8.11
N GLU A 108 1.60 -12.75 9.16
CA GLU A 108 0.47 -13.67 9.17
C GLU A 108 -0.54 -13.35 8.08
N ARG A 109 -0.86 -12.07 7.90
CA ARG A 109 -1.80 -11.61 6.87
C ARG A 109 -1.29 -11.92 5.48
N MET A 110 -0.03 -11.61 5.19
CA MET A 110 0.62 -11.89 3.91
C MET A 110 0.76 -13.38 3.66
N ASN A 111 1.03 -14.17 4.70
CA ASN A 111 1.10 -15.63 4.62
C ASN A 111 -0.25 -16.26 4.26
N ASP A 112 -1.36 -15.76 4.83
CA ASP A 112 -2.70 -16.19 4.43
C ASP A 112 -2.96 -15.91 2.94
N ALA A 113 -2.49 -14.78 2.42
CA ALA A 113 -2.51 -14.46 0.99
C ALA A 113 -1.48 -15.24 0.16
N GLY A 114 -0.69 -16.14 0.77
CA GLY A 114 0.24 -17.04 0.08
C GLY A 114 1.65 -16.50 -0.12
N PHE A 115 2.02 -15.38 0.50
CA PHE A 115 3.38 -14.82 0.43
C PHE A 115 4.26 -15.30 1.58
N SER A 116 5.49 -15.71 1.25
CA SER A 116 6.55 -15.96 2.21
C SER A 116 7.18 -14.64 2.70
N PRO A 117 7.86 -14.64 3.86
CA PRO A 117 8.55 -13.44 4.35
C PRO A 117 9.54 -12.83 3.36
N ASN A 118 10.22 -13.65 2.54
CA ASN A 118 11.14 -13.15 1.51
C ASN A 118 10.38 -12.42 0.41
N GLU A 119 9.23 -12.96 -0.04
CA GLU A 119 8.39 -12.28 -1.04
C GLU A 119 7.76 -11.00 -0.48
N ILE A 120 7.50 -10.92 0.83
CA ILE A 120 7.08 -9.66 1.47
C ILE A 120 8.18 -8.60 1.31
N VAL A 121 9.45 -8.96 1.56
CA VAL A 121 10.58 -8.04 1.36
C VAL A 121 10.69 -7.64 -0.11
N ASP A 122 10.52 -8.58 -1.04
CA ASP A 122 10.53 -8.28 -2.47
C ASP A 122 9.40 -7.31 -2.85
N LEU A 123 8.19 -7.46 -2.31
CA LEU A 123 7.06 -6.55 -2.56
C LEU A 123 7.29 -5.14 -2.00
N LEU A 124 8.06 -5.00 -0.92
CA LEU A 124 8.41 -3.71 -0.35
C LEU A 124 9.31 -2.86 -1.27
N VAL A 125 9.89 -3.45 -2.33
CA VAL A 125 10.63 -2.68 -3.35
C VAL A 125 9.78 -1.59 -3.98
N SER A 126 8.45 -1.78 -4.05
CA SER A 126 7.53 -0.77 -4.59
C SER A 126 7.62 0.58 -3.87
N HIS A 127 8.11 0.61 -2.62
CA HIS A 127 8.31 1.84 -1.87
C HIS A 127 9.45 2.72 -2.41
N THR A 128 10.36 2.21 -3.25
CA THR A 128 11.42 3.06 -3.86
C THR A 128 10.88 4.08 -4.86
N VAL A 129 9.62 3.92 -5.29
CA VAL A 129 8.92 4.80 -6.24
C VAL A 129 7.53 5.14 -5.69
N ALA A 130 7.48 5.54 -4.42
CA ALA A 130 6.24 5.88 -3.72
C ALA A 130 6.43 7.01 -2.70
N ALA A 131 5.31 7.60 -2.30
CA ALA A 131 5.22 8.66 -1.30
C ALA A 131 3.98 8.50 -0.42
N GLN A 132 3.95 9.23 0.69
CA GLN A 132 2.80 9.31 1.59
C GLN A 132 2.05 10.64 1.40
N ASP A 133 0.72 10.57 1.41
CA ASP A 133 -0.13 11.76 1.41
C ASP A 133 -0.94 11.92 2.70
N HIS A 134 -1.29 10.82 3.37
CA HIS A 134 -2.23 10.81 4.50
C HIS A 134 -1.66 10.27 5.82
N VAL A 135 -0.37 9.91 5.86
CA VAL A 135 0.28 9.54 7.13
C VAL A 135 0.62 10.80 7.91
N ASP A 136 1.13 11.82 7.22
CA ASP A 136 1.35 13.16 7.75
C ASP A 136 0.86 14.19 6.73
N GLU A 137 -0.38 14.65 6.92
CA GLU A 137 -1.04 15.63 6.04
C GLU A 137 -0.39 17.02 6.05
N THR A 138 0.58 17.27 6.94
CA THR A 138 1.36 18.52 6.92
C THR A 138 2.46 18.51 5.86
N ILE A 139 2.81 17.33 5.35
CA ILE A 139 3.88 17.11 4.35
C ILE A 139 3.46 16.08 3.28
N PRO A 140 2.32 16.29 2.57
CA PRO A 140 1.86 15.37 1.54
C PRO A 140 2.88 15.26 0.39
N GLY A 141 2.90 14.11 -0.28
CA GLY A 141 3.86 13.78 -1.34
C GLY A 141 5.29 13.51 -0.85
N THR A 142 5.53 13.38 0.46
CA THR A 142 6.87 13.05 0.96
C THR A 142 7.22 11.59 0.62
N SER A 143 8.31 11.40 -0.11
CA SER A 143 8.75 10.08 -0.60
C SER A 143 9.23 9.14 0.50
N PHE A 144 9.27 7.85 0.16
CA PHE A 144 9.83 6.77 0.98
C PHE A 144 11.34 6.50 0.78
N ASP A 145 12.01 7.24 -0.09
CA ASP A 145 13.46 7.31 -0.18
C ASP A 145 13.91 8.63 -0.83
N SER A 146 15.21 8.79 -1.06
CA SER A 146 15.78 9.97 -1.71
C SER A 146 15.70 9.96 -3.25
N THR A 147 15.30 8.85 -3.88
CA THR A 147 15.28 8.68 -5.34
C THR A 147 13.91 8.22 -5.88
N PRO A 148 12.77 8.85 -5.51
CA PRO A 148 11.41 8.36 -5.82
C PRO A 148 11.04 8.31 -7.30
N GLY A 149 11.88 8.82 -8.19
CA GLY A 149 11.73 8.72 -9.64
C GLY A 149 12.55 7.59 -10.29
N THR A 150 13.30 6.83 -9.49
CA THR A 150 14.20 5.78 -9.94
C THR A 150 13.86 4.47 -9.24
N PHE A 151 13.73 3.39 -9.99
CA PHE A 151 13.55 2.07 -9.40
C PHE A 151 14.91 1.49 -9.01
N ASP A 152 15.31 1.69 -7.76
CA ASP A 152 16.59 1.23 -7.22
C ASP A 152 16.43 0.59 -5.83
N ALA A 153 17.53 0.44 -5.08
CA ALA A 153 17.53 -0.18 -3.75
C ALA A 153 17.65 0.84 -2.60
N GLN A 154 17.53 2.15 -2.88
CA GLN A 154 17.71 3.21 -1.89
C GLN A 154 16.73 3.09 -0.73
N PHE A 155 15.47 2.73 -0.98
CA PHE A 155 14.51 2.40 0.07
C PHE A 155 15.08 1.41 1.12
N PHE A 156 15.70 0.30 0.69
CA PHE A 156 16.26 -0.69 1.61
C PHE A 156 17.51 -0.19 2.33
N VAL A 157 18.36 0.60 1.65
CA VAL A 157 19.55 1.18 2.27
C VAL A 157 19.16 2.20 3.34
N GLU A 158 18.26 3.12 3.00
CA GLU A 158 17.88 4.25 3.84
C GLU A 158 17.03 3.85 5.04
N THR A 159 16.22 2.80 4.92
CA THR A 159 15.44 2.25 6.04
C THR A 159 16.29 1.57 7.12
N LEU A 160 17.52 1.16 6.78
CA LEU A 160 18.49 0.60 7.72
C LEU A 160 19.36 1.67 8.41
N LEU A 161 19.31 2.93 7.95
CA LEU A 161 20.07 4.02 8.56
C LEU A 161 19.43 4.44 9.89
N VAL A 162 20.27 4.95 10.81
CA VAL A 162 19.80 5.50 12.08
C VAL A 162 19.11 6.83 11.80
N GLY A 163 17.80 6.89 12.06
CA GLY A 163 17.02 8.11 11.89
C GLY A 163 17.46 9.23 12.84
N THR A 164 17.62 10.43 12.29
CA THR A 164 18.13 11.61 13.02
C THR A 164 17.06 12.68 13.29
N GLY A 165 15.89 12.57 12.67
CA GLY A 165 14.77 13.50 12.86
C GLY A 165 13.51 13.03 12.15
N PHE A 166 12.44 13.82 12.24
CA PHE A 166 11.23 13.62 11.42
C PHE A 166 11.22 14.65 10.29
N PRO A 167 10.81 14.28 9.07
CA PRO A 167 10.62 15.23 7.97
C PRO A 167 9.43 16.18 8.24
N GLY A 168 8.41 15.70 8.97
CA GLY A 168 7.25 16.47 9.42
C GLY A 168 7.31 16.82 10.91
N ASN A 169 6.15 17.02 11.54
CA ASN A 169 6.07 17.42 12.95
C ASN A 169 6.37 16.28 13.96
N GLY A 170 6.49 15.04 13.47
CA GLY A 170 6.78 13.84 14.27
C GLY A 170 5.69 13.43 15.25
N SER A 171 4.49 14.02 15.17
CA SER A 171 3.36 13.67 16.04
C SER A 171 2.43 12.61 15.47
N ASN A 172 2.59 12.28 14.19
CA ASN A 172 1.69 11.36 13.50
C ASN A 172 2.02 9.89 13.77
N LEU A 173 0.99 9.13 14.15
CA LEU A 173 1.08 7.68 14.29
C LEU A 173 1.52 7.06 12.96
N GLY A 174 2.41 6.06 13.00
CA GLY A 174 2.87 5.35 11.81
C GLY A 174 4.13 5.92 11.15
N THR A 175 4.63 7.06 11.65
CA THR A 175 5.94 7.61 11.27
C THR A 175 7.01 7.24 12.29
N ARG A 176 8.26 7.10 11.83
CA ARG A 176 9.45 6.96 12.69
C ARG A 176 10.55 7.93 12.24
N PRO A 177 11.53 8.24 13.11
CA PRO A 177 12.67 9.05 12.71
C PRO A 177 13.39 8.43 11.50
N SER A 178 13.84 9.31 10.61
CA SER A 178 14.55 9.03 9.36
C SER A 178 15.67 10.06 9.16
N LEU A 179 16.41 9.98 8.06
CA LEU A 179 17.15 11.13 7.55
C LEU A 179 16.12 12.15 7.03
N ALA A 180 16.30 13.42 7.40
CA ALA A 180 15.27 14.48 7.44
C ALA A 180 14.47 14.79 6.15
N THR A 181 14.66 14.04 5.07
CA THR A 181 14.07 14.26 3.74
C THR A 181 13.01 13.22 3.34
N PHE A 182 12.85 12.11 4.08
CA PHE A 182 11.93 11.00 3.73
C PHE A 182 11.15 10.49 4.96
N VAL A 183 9.90 10.02 4.82
CA VAL A 183 9.10 9.44 5.92
C VAL A 183 9.32 7.94 6.07
N ARG A 184 9.80 7.45 7.22
CA ARG A 184 9.96 6.00 7.46
C ARG A 184 8.69 5.37 8.05
N PRO A 185 8.09 4.33 7.41
CA PRO A 185 6.94 3.61 7.97
C PRO A 185 7.28 2.85 9.25
N ALA A 186 6.32 2.75 10.17
CA ALA A 186 6.54 2.13 11.48
C ALA A 186 6.80 0.61 11.43
N SER A 187 6.28 -0.09 10.43
CA SER A 187 6.41 -1.54 10.23
C SER A 187 7.85 -2.04 9.95
N GLY A 188 8.82 -1.16 9.74
CA GLY A 188 10.22 -1.52 9.41
C GLY A 188 11.21 -1.50 10.58
N SER A 189 10.84 -1.92 11.80
CA SER A 189 11.78 -1.87 12.94
C SER A 189 12.95 -2.85 12.79
N PRO A 190 14.22 -2.42 12.90
CA PRO A 190 15.28 -3.35 13.22
C PRO A 190 15.01 -3.89 14.62
N SER A 191 14.96 -5.21 14.73
CA SER A 191 15.01 -5.92 16.00
C SER A 191 16.23 -5.44 16.77
N SER A 192 16.06 -5.15 18.05
CA SER A 192 17.14 -4.87 19.00
C SER A 192 18.16 -6.02 18.98
N LEU A 193 19.21 -5.91 18.15
CA LEU A 193 20.42 -6.70 18.32
C LEU A 193 21.15 -6.15 19.54
N THR A 194 20.78 -6.68 20.71
CA THR A 194 21.57 -6.56 21.92
C THR A 194 22.93 -7.20 21.66
N THR A 195 23.93 -6.38 21.35
CA THR A 195 25.33 -6.79 21.42
C THR A 195 25.66 -7.00 22.90
N THR A 196 25.64 -8.25 23.34
CA THR A 196 26.33 -8.64 24.57
C THR A 196 27.83 -8.58 24.27
N ARG A 197 28.54 -7.80 25.09
CA ARG A 197 29.99 -7.54 25.07
C ARG A 197 30.86 -8.77 24.86
#